data_AF-A0A2E5P8R3-F1
#
_entry.id   AF-A0A2E5P8R3-F1
#
_cell.length_a   1.000
_cell.length_b   1.000
_cell.length_c   1.000
_cell.angle_alpha   90.00
_cell.angle_beta   90.00
_cell.angle_gamma   90.00
#
_symmetry.space_group_name_H-M   'P 1'
#
loop_
_entity.id
_entity.type
_entity.pdbx_description
1 polymer ?
#
loop_
_entity_poly.entity_id
_entity_poly.type
_entity_poly.pdbx_seq_one_letter_code
_entity_poly.pdbx_strand_id
1 'polypeptide(L)'
;MANLGGQHKSHDMGLHQEQLSGRTQQIFFSPEESDNFVYPESFEVDFANRAEFDAGEMTIGQVNLKIRELMQAGHGHIVIKNPLAKHSLGVGILNRLNLEFEGSLGYFGCGLIDGPNVRVHGRVGWSFGENMMAGTAVVEKNAGSTFGAAIRGGDLVCKGDVGSRTGIDQKGGTIIVGGRSGAFSGFMMQRGRMIILGDAGINLGDSMYDGTIYVGGKIDSLGVDAVPAEITDLEADWLERKLSAHGLKAPNGAKNLQKIVAGKKLWNYDNLEPTEKKIVL
;
A
#
# COMPACT_ATOMS: atom_id res chain seq x y z
N MET A 1 -18.63 -11.58 43.29
CA MET A 1 -17.54 -10.60 43.12
C MET A 1 -16.57 -11.20 42.12
N ALA A 2 -16.50 -10.66 40.90
CA ALA A 2 -15.54 -11.13 39.91
C ALA A 2 -14.15 -10.58 40.25
N ASN A 3 -13.15 -11.45 40.37
CA ASN A 3 -11.76 -11.07 40.55
C ASN A 3 -11.29 -10.26 39.32
N LEU A 4 -11.20 -8.95 39.46
CA LEU A 4 -10.57 -8.02 38.51
C LEU A 4 -9.05 -8.03 38.73
N GLY A 5 -8.43 -9.21 38.64
CA GLY A 5 -7.00 -9.42 38.92
C GLY A 5 -6.06 -9.16 37.75
N GLY A 6 -6.55 -8.70 36.60
CA GLY A 6 -5.74 -8.37 35.43
C GLY A 6 -5.69 -6.87 35.19
N GLN A 7 -4.51 -6.33 34.85
CA GLN A 7 -4.42 -4.99 34.26
C GLN A 7 -5.37 -4.90 33.06
N HIS A 8 -6.16 -3.83 33.00
CA HIS A 8 -7.10 -3.62 31.92
C HIS A 8 -6.32 -3.34 30.63
N LYS A 9 -6.71 -3.93 29.49
CA LYS A 9 -5.99 -3.83 28.19
C LYS A 9 -5.62 -2.40 27.76
N SER A 10 -6.41 -1.41 28.15
CA SER A 10 -6.12 0.00 27.86
C SER A 10 -4.85 0.51 28.55
N HIS A 11 -4.48 -0.07 29.69
CA HIS A 11 -3.26 0.27 30.42
C HIS A 11 -2.02 -0.16 29.64
N ASP A 12 -2.03 -1.37 29.07
CA ASP A 12 -0.93 -1.91 28.26
C ASP A 12 -0.73 -1.14 26.95
N MET A 13 -1.81 -0.56 26.40
CA MET A 13 -1.75 0.32 25.23
C MET A 13 -1.33 1.76 25.54
N GLY A 14 -0.91 2.07 26.77
CA GLY A 14 -0.50 3.44 27.16
C GLY A 14 -1.66 4.44 27.24
N LEU A 15 -2.92 3.98 27.23
CA LEU A 15 -4.11 4.83 27.36
C LEU A 15 -4.46 5.04 28.84
N HIS A 16 -3.50 5.56 29.60
CA HIS A 16 -3.66 5.91 31.01
C HIS A 16 -2.85 7.17 31.34
N GLN A 17 -3.19 7.82 32.45
CA GLN A 17 -2.38 8.93 32.97
C GLN A 17 -1.21 8.34 33.77
N GLU A 18 0.02 8.57 33.29
CA GLU A 18 1.23 8.31 34.08
C GLU A 18 1.98 9.62 34.35
N GLN A 19 2.62 9.70 35.52
CA GLN A 19 3.46 10.83 35.89
C GLN A 19 4.86 10.64 35.29
N LEU A 20 5.30 11.57 34.44
CA LEU A 20 6.60 11.50 33.73
C LEU A 20 7.83 11.74 34.62
N SER A 21 7.71 11.65 35.96
CA SER A 21 8.82 11.94 36.87
C SER A 21 9.97 10.93 36.67
N GLY A 22 11.16 11.45 36.36
CA GLY A 22 12.35 10.62 36.13
C GLY A 22 12.43 9.96 34.74
N ARG A 23 11.46 10.21 33.84
CA ARG A 23 11.54 9.80 32.44
C ARG A 23 11.94 10.98 31.56
N THR A 24 12.74 10.69 30.54
CA THR A 24 13.11 11.66 29.51
C THR A 24 12.02 11.73 28.43
N GLN A 25 11.69 12.93 27.95
CA GLN A 25 10.80 13.11 26.78
C GLN A 25 11.48 12.75 25.46
N GLN A 26 12.79 12.47 25.50
CA GLN A 26 13.56 12.07 24.34
C GLN A 26 13.27 10.59 24.04
N ILE A 27 12.71 10.33 22.86
CA ILE A 27 12.55 8.98 22.34
C ILE A 27 13.89 8.57 21.73
N PHE A 28 14.52 7.55 22.30
CA PHE A 28 15.74 6.96 21.76
C PHE A 28 15.34 5.78 20.88
N PHE A 29 15.70 5.84 19.60
CA PHE A 29 15.54 4.70 18.71
C PHE A 29 16.65 3.69 19.01
N SER A 30 16.29 2.53 19.56
CA SER A 30 17.18 1.37 19.65
C SER A 30 16.84 0.42 18.50
N PRO A 31 17.80 0.09 17.61
CA PRO A 31 17.60 -0.94 16.59
C PRO A 31 17.28 -2.32 17.18
N GLU A 32 17.60 -2.55 18.45
CA GLU A 32 17.33 -3.79 19.18
C GLU A 32 15.87 -3.90 19.67
N GLU A 33 15.08 -2.82 19.66
CA GLU A 33 13.66 -2.83 20.05
C GLU A 33 12.77 -3.38 18.94
N SER A 34 13.00 -4.64 18.54
CA SER A 34 12.24 -5.29 17.47
C SER A 34 10.75 -5.39 17.74
N ASP A 35 10.36 -5.38 19.01
CA ASP A 35 8.98 -5.48 19.48
C ASP A 35 8.15 -4.24 19.10
N ASN A 36 8.81 -3.09 18.87
CA ASN A 36 8.15 -1.86 18.42
C ASN A 36 7.84 -1.87 16.90
N PHE A 37 8.22 -2.93 16.17
CA PHE A 37 7.93 -3.07 14.74
C PHE A 37 6.62 -3.82 14.42
N VAL A 38 5.91 -4.26 15.44
CA VAL A 38 4.66 -5.03 15.34
C VAL A 38 3.56 -4.40 16.21
N TYR A 39 2.31 -4.76 15.94
CA TYR A 39 1.20 -4.30 16.76
C TYR A 39 1.12 -5.08 18.07
N PRO A 40 0.70 -4.46 19.20
CA PRO A 40 0.61 -5.15 20.49
C PRO A 40 -0.25 -6.43 20.49
N GLU A 41 -1.26 -6.50 19.61
CA GLU A 41 -2.14 -7.68 19.48
C GLU A 41 -1.81 -8.55 18.26
N SER A 42 -0.65 -8.36 17.62
CA SER A 42 -0.26 -9.21 16.50
C SER A 42 0.10 -10.61 17.00
N PHE A 43 -0.53 -11.63 16.43
CA PHE A 43 -0.12 -13.03 16.57
C PHE A 43 1.35 -13.27 16.20
N GLU A 44 2.03 -14.05 17.05
CA GLU A 44 3.30 -14.71 16.74
C GLU A 44 3.06 -15.81 15.70
N VAL A 45 3.78 -15.74 14.57
CA VAL A 45 3.61 -16.69 13.46
C VAL A 45 4.95 -17.18 12.94
N ASP A 46 4.99 -18.44 12.52
CA ASP A 46 6.14 -19.01 11.83
C ASP A 46 5.92 -18.99 10.31
N PHE A 47 6.74 -18.23 9.60
CA PHE A 47 6.69 -18.11 8.14
C PHE A 47 6.93 -19.44 7.40
N ALA A 48 7.59 -20.42 8.03
CA ALA A 48 7.76 -21.76 7.49
C ALA A 48 6.52 -22.65 7.74
N ASN A 49 5.69 -22.32 8.74
CA ASN A 49 4.49 -23.05 9.08
C ASN A 49 3.35 -22.69 8.11
N ARG A 50 3.23 -23.48 7.04
CA ARG A 50 2.25 -23.28 5.97
C ARG A 50 0.92 -23.98 6.26
N ALA A 51 -0.18 -23.25 6.13
CA ALA A 51 -1.54 -23.78 6.09
C ALA A 51 -2.25 -23.42 4.80
N GLU A 52 -3.19 -24.26 4.37
CA GLU A 52 -4.04 -24.00 3.21
C GLU A 52 -5.49 -24.42 3.47
N PHE A 53 -6.44 -23.74 2.83
CA PHE A 53 -7.84 -24.11 2.88
C PHE A 53 -8.59 -23.70 1.61
N ASP A 54 -9.70 -24.38 1.32
CA ASP A 54 -10.57 -24.09 0.18
C ASP A 54 -11.68 -23.10 0.58
N ALA A 55 -11.76 -21.98 -0.14
CA ALA A 55 -12.73 -20.92 0.08
C ALA A 55 -14.00 -21.02 -0.77
N GLY A 56 -14.11 -21.99 -1.69
CA GLY A 56 -15.17 -22.06 -2.71
C GLY A 56 -16.58 -21.96 -2.12
N GLU A 57 -16.88 -22.87 -1.19
CA GLU A 57 -18.17 -22.97 -0.49
C GLU A 57 -18.27 -22.06 0.75
N MET A 58 -17.21 -21.31 1.06
CA MET A 58 -17.19 -20.40 2.20
C MET A 58 -17.78 -19.03 1.83
N THR A 59 -18.48 -18.42 2.79
CA THR A 59 -18.83 -17.00 2.73
C THR A 59 -17.59 -16.12 2.96
N ILE A 60 -17.64 -14.86 2.52
CA ILE A 60 -16.55 -13.87 2.71
C ILE A 60 -16.12 -13.79 4.18
N GLY A 61 -17.09 -13.72 5.10
CA GLY A 61 -16.83 -13.65 6.53
C GLY A 61 -16.10 -14.90 7.05
N GLN A 62 -16.53 -16.09 6.64
CA GLN A 62 -15.88 -17.34 7.03
C GLN A 62 -14.42 -17.40 6.53
N VAL A 63 -14.14 -16.96 5.30
CA VAL A 63 -12.76 -16.95 4.77
C VAL A 63 -11.87 -16.04 5.60
N ASN A 64 -12.32 -14.81 5.89
CA ASN A 64 -11.54 -13.86 6.68
C ASN A 64 -11.35 -14.31 8.14
N LEU A 65 -12.38 -14.91 8.74
CA LEU A 65 -12.26 -15.52 10.07
C LEU A 65 -11.25 -16.68 10.05
N LYS A 66 -11.28 -17.52 9.00
CA LYS A 66 -10.35 -18.64 8.89
C LYS A 66 -8.90 -18.19 8.77
N ILE A 67 -8.63 -17.11 8.03
CA ILE A 67 -7.30 -16.50 7.97
C ILE A 67 -6.85 -16.08 9.39
N ARG A 68 -7.73 -15.42 10.17
CA ARG A 68 -7.42 -15.03 11.55
C ARG A 68 -7.17 -16.21 12.48
N GLU A 69 -7.99 -17.26 12.40
CA GLU A 69 -7.79 -18.49 13.17
C GLU A 69 -6.43 -19.13 12.87
N LEU A 70 -6.04 -19.18 11.59
CA LEU A 70 -4.75 -19.76 11.20
C LEU A 70 -3.57 -18.90 11.68
N MET A 71 -3.67 -17.57 11.63
CA MET A 71 -2.66 -16.69 12.22
C MET A 71 -2.55 -16.92 13.74
N GLN A 72 -3.68 -17.04 14.44
CA GLN A 72 -3.69 -17.30 15.88
C GLN A 72 -3.09 -18.69 16.22
N ALA A 73 -3.22 -19.66 15.32
CA ALA A 73 -2.59 -20.97 15.44
C ALA A 73 -1.08 -20.97 15.07
N GLY A 74 -0.50 -19.81 14.77
CA GLY A 74 0.93 -19.65 14.48
C GLY A 74 1.32 -19.92 13.02
N HIS A 75 0.37 -19.98 12.08
CA HIS A 75 0.69 -20.13 10.66
C HIS A 75 1.09 -18.79 10.04
N GLY A 76 2.35 -18.66 9.65
CA GLY A 76 2.90 -17.47 8.98
C GLY A 76 2.88 -17.56 7.45
N HIS A 77 2.40 -18.67 6.87
CA HIS A 77 2.10 -18.77 5.44
C HIS A 77 0.72 -19.38 5.25
N ILE A 78 -0.25 -18.59 4.78
CA ILE A 78 -1.63 -19.01 4.59
C ILE A 78 -1.99 -18.96 3.12
N VAL A 79 -2.45 -20.08 2.57
CA VAL A 79 -2.88 -20.20 1.18
C VAL A 79 -4.38 -20.42 1.08
N ILE A 80 -5.06 -19.52 0.37
CA ILE A 80 -6.50 -19.55 0.12
C ILE A 80 -6.75 -20.04 -1.30
N LYS A 81 -7.32 -21.24 -1.41
CA LYS A 81 -7.69 -21.86 -2.68
C LYS A 81 -9.10 -21.47 -3.10
N ASN A 82 -9.32 -21.38 -4.41
CA ASN A 82 -10.64 -21.11 -4.98
C ASN A 82 -11.36 -19.88 -4.37
N PRO A 83 -10.75 -18.69 -4.35
CA PRO A 83 -11.39 -17.49 -3.83
C PRO A 83 -12.58 -16.98 -4.67
N LEU A 84 -12.74 -17.49 -5.91
CA LEU A 84 -13.89 -17.26 -6.81
C LEU A 84 -14.29 -15.78 -6.97
N ALA A 85 -13.32 -14.86 -7.03
CA ALA A 85 -13.53 -13.41 -7.15
C ALA A 85 -14.44 -12.81 -6.05
N LYS A 86 -14.52 -13.46 -4.89
CA LYS A 86 -15.19 -12.91 -3.71
C LYS A 86 -14.54 -11.58 -3.31
N HIS A 87 -15.39 -10.65 -2.88
CA HIS A 87 -14.97 -9.31 -2.50
C HIS A 87 -14.41 -9.28 -1.07
N SER A 88 -13.60 -8.28 -0.76
CA SER A 88 -13.14 -7.96 0.59
C SER A 88 -12.42 -9.10 1.33
N LEU A 89 -11.74 -9.97 0.59
CA LEU A 89 -10.88 -11.00 1.19
C LEU A 89 -9.53 -10.41 1.63
N GLY A 90 -9.04 -10.84 2.78
CA GLY A 90 -7.73 -10.42 3.32
C GLY A 90 -7.68 -8.94 3.72
N VAL A 91 -8.82 -8.31 4.00
CA VAL A 91 -8.89 -6.91 4.45
C VAL A 91 -8.51 -6.78 5.92
N GLY A 92 -7.76 -5.74 6.27
CA GLY A 92 -7.41 -5.43 7.66
C GLY A 92 -6.49 -6.46 8.29
N ILE A 93 -5.57 -7.02 7.51
CA ILE A 93 -4.51 -7.90 8.00
C ILE A 93 -3.36 -7.01 8.47
N LEU A 94 -3.21 -6.91 9.79
CA LEU A 94 -2.22 -6.09 10.49
C LEU A 94 -1.08 -6.93 11.09
N ASN A 95 -0.93 -8.16 10.57
CA ASN A 95 0.12 -9.09 10.95
C ASN A 95 1.12 -9.21 9.81
N ARG A 96 2.39 -9.41 10.16
CA ARG A 96 3.41 -9.81 9.19
C ARG A 96 3.28 -11.31 8.94
N LEU A 97 2.93 -11.69 7.72
CA LEU A 97 2.86 -13.08 7.26
C LEU A 97 2.92 -13.14 5.73
N ASN A 98 3.02 -14.34 5.18
CA ASN A 98 2.78 -14.62 3.76
C ASN A 98 1.31 -15.02 3.56
N LEU A 99 0.60 -14.26 2.72
CA LEU A 99 -0.80 -14.53 2.37
C LEU A 99 -0.92 -14.75 0.86
N GLU A 100 -1.40 -15.92 0.45
CA GLU A 100 -1.41 -16.32 -0.94
C GLU A 100 -2.80 -16.72 -1.42
N PHE A 101 -3.27 -16.15 -2.51
CA PHE A 101 -4.56 -16.45 -3.11
C PHE A 101 -4.37 -17.18 -4.44
N GLU A 102 -4.73 -18.47 -4.47
CA GLU A 102 -4.76 -19.31 -5.68
C GLU A 102 -6.05 -19.06 -6.46
N GLY A 103 -6.15 -17.87 -7.06
CA GLY A 103 -7.28 -17.46 -7.88
C GLY A 103 -7.44 -15.96 -7.92
N SER A 104 -8.59 -15.51 -8.43
CA SER A 104 -8.91 -14.08 -8.54
C SER A 104 -9.63 -13.57 -7.30
N LEU A 105 -9.40 -12.30 -6.97
CA LEU A 105 -10.13 -11.58 -5.94
C LEU A 105 -11.08 -10.55 -6.58
N GLY A 106 -12.16 -10.26 -5.87
CA GLY A 106 -13.10 -9.24 -6.27
C GLY A 106 -12.69 -7.84 -5.84
N TYR A 107 -13.68 -7.01 -5.52
CA TYR A 107 -13.46 -5.63 -5.09
C TYR A 107 -12.90 -5.57 -3.66
N PHE A 108 -12.13 -4.54 -3.37
CA PHE A 108 -11.59 -4.23 -2.03
C PHE A 108 -10.74 -5.36 -1.42
N GLY A 109 -10.16 -6.25 -2.23
CA GLY A 109 -9.26 -7.29 -1.73
C GLY A 109 -8.01 -6.67 -1.09
N CYS A 110 -7.58 -7.21 0.04
CA CYS A 110 -6.37 -6.78 0.74
C CYS A 110 -6.27 -5.27 1.01
N GLY A 111 -7.40 -4.60 1.22
CA GLY A 111 -7.41 -3.23 1.73
C GLY A 111 -7.02 -3.16 3.21
N LEU A 112 -6.54 -2.00 3.66
CA LEU A 112 -6.18 -1.71 5.05
C LEU A 112 -5.15 -2.67 5.66
N ILE A 113 -4.30 -3.27 4.82
CA ILE A 113 -3.24 -4.16 5.29
C ILE A 113 -2.03 -3.36 5.79
N ASP A 114 -1.35 -3.89 6.80
CA ASP A 114 -0.11 -3.32 7.33
C ASP A 114 0.89 -4.44 7.64
N GLY A 115 1.89 -4.58 6.77
CA GLY A 115 3.01 -5.50 6.95
C GLY A 115 2.98 -6.85 6.23
N PRO A 116 1.85 -7.44 5.76
CA PRO A 116 1.91 -8.76 5.14
C PRO A 116 2.57 -8.74 3.75
N ASN A 117 3.07 -9.91 3.34
CA ASN A 117 3.46 -10.21 1.97
C ASN A 117 2.32 -10.97 1.28
N VAL A 118 1.58 -10.28 0.43
CA VAL A 118 0.43 -10.82 -0.30
C VAL A 118 0.82 -11.23 -1.71
N ARG A 119 0.37 -12.41 -2.16
CA ARG A 119 0.46 -12.83 -3.56
C ARG A 119 -0.90 -13.29 -4.08
N VAL A 120 -1.32 -12.77 -5.23
CA VAL A 120 -2.56 -13.15 -5.91
C VAL A 120 -2.22 -13.69 -7.30
N HIS A 121 -2.50 -14.97 -7.53
CA HIS A 121 -2.22 -15.64 -8.82
C HIS A 121 -3.22 -15.26 -9.93
N GLY A 122 -4.40 -14.78 -9.54
CA GLY A 122 -5.45 -14.36 -10.46
C GLY A 122 -5.46 -12.86 -10.73
N ARG A 123 -6.63 -12.37 -11.14
CA ARG A 123 -6.93 -10.94 -11.31
C ARG A 123 -7.49 -10.37 -10.01
N VAL A 124 -7.43 -9.05 -9.85
CA VAL A 124 -8.09 -8.36 -8.73
C VAL A 124 -9.06 -7.30 -9.24
N GLY A 125 -10.11 -7.06 -8.46
CA GLY A 125 -11.12 -6.07 -8.80
C GLY A 125 -10.75 -4.63 -8.40
N TRP A 126 -11.78 -3.78 -8.37
CA TRP A 126 -11.70 -2.38 -7.94
C TRP A 126 -11.12 -2.27 -6.51
N SER A 127 -10.18 -1.35 -6.28
CA SER A 127 -9.69 -0.93 -4.95
C SER A 127 -8.89 -2.00 -4.21
N PHE A 128 -8.25 -2.91 -4.94
CA PHE A 128 -7.29 -3.80 -4.30
C PHE A 128 -6.14 -3.00 -3.67
N GLY A 129 -5.75 -3.35 -2.45
CA GLY A 129 -4.67 -2.68 -1.72
C GLY A 129 -5.01 -1.25 -1.26
N GLU A 130 -6.29 -0.88 -1.24
CA GLU A 130 -6.71 0.44 -0.74
C GLU A 130 -6.24 0.68 0.70
N ASN A 131 -5.69 1.88 0.97
CA ASN A 131 -5.16 2.28 2.27
C ASN A 131 -4.10 1.30 2.84
N MET A 132 -3.35 0.60 1.98
CA MET A 132 -2.20 -0.22 2.40
C MET A 132 -1.13 0.66 3.08
N MET A 133 -0.66 0.21 4.25
CA MET A 133 0.23 0.97 5.13
C MET A 133 1.69 0.53 5.00
N ALA A 134 1.93 -0.77 4.93
CA ALA A 134 3.25 -1.38 4.70
C ALA A 134 3.10 -2.81 4.14
N GLY A 135 4.23 -3.46 3.88
CA GLY A 135 4.28 -4.82 3.31
C GLY A 135 4.45 -4.81 1.79
N THR A 136 4.17 -5.96 1.18
CA THR A 136 4.21 -6.13 -0.28
C THR A 136 2.93 -6.81 -0.73
N ALA A 137 2.35 -6.39 -1.85
CA ALA A 137 1.23 -7.10 -2.46
C ALA A 137 1.44 -7.23 -3.97
N VAL A 138 1.57 -8.47 -4.46
CA VAL A 138 1.84 -8.79 -5.87
C VAL A 138 0.63 -9.47 -6.50
N VAL A 139 0.11 -8.86 -7.56
CA VAL A 139 -0.93 -9.42 -8.43
C VAL A 139 -0.29 -9.89 -9.73
N GLU A 140 -0.38 -11.18 -10.01
CA GLU A 140 0.27 -11.80 -11.17
C GLU A 140 -0.41 -11.46 -12.51
N LYS A 141 -1.68 -11.05 -12.47
CA LYS A 141 -2.46 -10.66 -13.65
C LYS A 141 -2.92 -9.20 -13.55
N ASN A 142 -4.04 -8.86 -14.17
CA ASN A 142 -4.58 -7.51 -14.25
C ASN A 142 -5.31 -7.11 -12.96
N ALA A 143 -5.34 -5.80 -12.69
CA ALA A 143 -6.11 -5.19 -11.62
C ALA A 143 -7.19 -4.23 -12.16
N GLY A 144 -8.23 -4.02 -11.35
CA GLY A 144 -9.29 -3.07 -11.65
C GLY A 144 -8.90 -1.61 -11.46
N SER A 145 -9.90 -0.72 -11.52
CA SER A 145 -9.73 0.70 -11.23
C SER A 145 -9.37 0.95 -9.76
N THR A 146 -8.82 2.13 -9.48
CA THR A 146 -8.38 2.61 -8.16
C THR A 146 -7.50 1.63 -7.37
N PHE A 147 -6.72 0.84 -8.09
CA PHE A 147 -5.69 -0.01 -7.52
C PHE A 147 -4.74 0.84 -6.65
N GLY A 148 -4.61 0.48 -5.37
CA GLY A 148 -3.78 1.23 -4.40
C GLY A 148 -4.32 2.60 -4.00
N ALA A 149 -5.65 2.82 -4.05
CA ALA A 149 -6.25 4.07 -3.57
C ALA A 149 -5.77 4.41 -2.15
N ALA A 150 -5.33 5.65 -1.93
CA ALA A 150 -4.86 6.14 -0.63
C ALA A 150 -3.75 5.30 0.04
N ILE A 151 -2.95 4.55 -0.73
CA ILE A 151 -1.77 3.83 -0.20
C ILE A 151 -0.80 4.80 0.49
N ARG A 152 -0.26 4.38 1.63
CA ARG A 152 0.67 5.16 2.46
C ARG A 152 2.08 4.58 2.49
N GLY A 153 2.24 3.27 2.27
CA GLY A 153 3.55 2.62 2.27
C GLY A 153 3.51 1.22 1.66
N GLY A 154 4.67 0.59 1.61
CA GLY A 154 4.87 -0.73 0.98
C GLY A 154 5.02 -0.67 -0.55
N ASP A 155 5.16 -1.87 -1.14
CA ASP A 155 5.22 -2.07 -2.59
C ASP A 155 3.93 -2.79 -3.06
N LEU A 156 3.13 -2.12 -3.86
CA LEU A 156 1.91 -2.66 -4.47
C LEU A 156 2.14 -2.88 -5.98
N VAL A 157 2.14 -4.13 -6.40
CA VAL A 157 2.61 -4.55 -7.73
C VAL A 157 1.51 -5.26 -8.49
N CYS A 158 1.24 -4.81 -9.71
CA CYS A 158 0.43 -5.54 -10.68
C CYS A 158 1.31 -5.86 -11.89
N LYS A 159 1.49 -7.14 -12.21
CA LYS A 159 2.32 -7.55 -13.36
C LYS A 159 1.63 -7.33 -14.71
N GLY A 160 0.32 -7.19 -14.72
CA GLY A 160 -0.47 -6.90 -15.91
C GLY A 160 -0.90 -5.44 -16.02
N ASP A 161 -2.07 -5.23 -16.64
CA ASP A 161 -2.71 -3.93 -16.79
C ASP A 161 -3.53 -3.54 -15.56
N VAL A 162 -3.63 -2.24 -15.30
CA VAL A 162 -4.50 -1.66 -14.26
C VAL A 162 -5.54 -0.70 -14.85
N GLY A 163 -6.64 -0.51 -14.13
CA GLY A 163 -7.73 0.37 -14.54
C GLY A 163 -7.45 1.87 -14.34
N SER A 164 -8.52 2.66 -14.37
CA SER A 164 -8.47 4.12 -14.16
C SER A 164 -8.25 4.46 -12.69
N ARG A 165 -7.73 5.66 -12.41
CA ARG A 165 -7.54 6.20 -11.05
C ARG A 165 -6.62 5.35 -10.17
N THR A 166 -5.73 4.56 -10.75
CA THR A 166 -4.66 3.86 -10.02
C THR A 166 -3.86 4.87 -9.19
N GLY A 167 -3.63 4.57 -7.91
CA GLY A 167 -2.91 5.49 -7.01
C GLY A 167 -3.63 6.81 -6.72
N ILE A 168 -4.96 6.86 -6.88
CA ILE A 168 -5.75 8.02 -6.46
C ILE A 168 -5.50 8.33 -4.97
N ASP A 169 -5.25 9.60 -4.66
CA ASP A 169 -4.96 10.07 -3.30
C ASP A 169 -3.75 9.35 -2.64
N GLN A 170 -2.78 8.88 -3.44
CA GLN A 170 -1.60 8.20 -2.93
C GLN A 170 -0.79 9.10 -1.98
N LYS A 171 -0.52 8.60 -0.78
CA LYS A 171 0.13 9.32 0.34
C LYS A 171 1.52 8.82 0.66
N GLY A 172 2.00 7.81 -0.07
CA GLY A 172 3.33 7.22 0.06
C GLY A 172 3.40 5.88 -0.67
N GLY A 173 4.36 5.04 -0.29
CA GLY A 173 4.58 3.72 -0.92
C GLY A 173 4.99 3.79 -2.39
N THR A 174 5.06 2.60 -3.01
CA THR A 174 5.37 2.42 -4.43
C THR A 174 4.27 1.60 -5.10
N ILE A 175 3.67 2.13 -6.16
CA ILE A 175 2.80 1.35 -7.05
C ILE A 175 3.60 0.98 -8.30
N ILE A 176 3.61 -0.29 -8.67
CA ILE A 176 4.31 -0.80 -9.86
C ILE A 176 3.31 -1.50 -10.78
N VAL A 177 3.27 -1.10 -12.05
CA VAL A 177 2.38 -1.62 -13.07
C VAL A 177 3.23 -2.17 -14.22
N GLY A 178 3.14 -3.47 -14.46
CA GLY A 178 3.89 -4.16 -15.51
C GLY A 178 3.35 -3.88 -16.92
N GLY A 179 2.07 -3.59 -17.05
CA GLY A 179 1.41 -3.21 -18.30
C GLY A 179 1.03 -1.73 -18.35
N ARG A 180 -0.15 -1.45 -18.90
CA ARG A 180 -0.68 -0.07 -19.04
C ARG A 180 -1.54 0.36 -17.85
N SER A 181 -1.69 1.67 -17.69
CA SER A 181 -2.57 2.28 -16.69
C SER A 181 -3.67 3.14 -17.33
N GLY A 182 -4.86 3.12 -16.73
CA GLY A 182 -6.02 3.85 -17.23
C GLY A 182 -5.98 5.36 -16.96
N ALA A 183 -7.07 6.04 -17.32
CA ALA A 183 -7.25 7.48 -17.15
C ALA A 183 -7.14 7.92 -15.67
N PHE A 184 -6.71 9.15 -15.44
CA PHE A 184 -6.62 9.78 -14.10
C PHE A 184 -5.75 9.01 -13.10
N SER A 185 -4.76 8.24 -13.58
CA SER A 185 -3.80 7.58 -12.69
C SER A 185 -2.96 8.64 -11.96
N GLY A 186 -2.73 8.47 -10.66
CA GLY A 186 -2.07 9.46 -9.81
C GLY A 186 -2.92 10.72 -9.51
N PHE A 187 -4.24 10.66 -9.71
CA PHE A 187 -5.12 11.79 -9.39
C PHE A 187 -5.04 12.14 -7.90
N MET A 188 -4.81 13.42 -7.58
CA MET A 188 -4.63 13.90 -6.20
C MET A 188 -3.48 13.21 -5.45
N MET A 189 -2.45 12.73 -6.16
CA MET A 189 -1.26 12.13 -5.53
C MET A 189 -0.59 13.15 -4.61
N GLN A 190 -0.40 12.78 -3.34
CA GLN A 190 0.15 13.65 -2.32
C GLN A 190 1.61 13.36 -2.02
N ARG A 191 2.07 12.11 -2.16
CA ARG A 191 3.47 11.64 -2.02
C ARG A 191 3.61 10.27 -2.67
N GLY A 192 4.82 9.71 -2.66
CA GLY A 192 5.10 8.33 -3.07
C GLY A 192 5.60 8.22 -4.50
N ARG A 193 5.62 6.99 -5.04
CA ARG A 193 6.09 6.71 -6.39
C ARG A 193 5.12 5.80 -7.14
N MET A 194 4.96 6.06 -8.44
CA MET A 194 4.30 5.15 -9.37
C MET A 194 5.26 4.80 -10.50
N ILE A 195 5.33 3.53 -10.89
CA ILE A 195 6.15 3.04 -12.01
C ILE A 195 5.21 2.28 -12.96
N ILE A 196 4.97 2.83 -14.14
CA ILE A 196 4.10 2.24 -15.17
C ILE A 196 4.99 1.84 -16.34
N LEU A 197 5.14 0.53 -16.58
CA LEU A 197 6.04 0.03 -17.62
C LEU A 197 5.43 0.07 -19.03
N GLY A 198 4.10 0.21 -19.15
CA GLY A 198 3.41 0.43 -20.42
C GLY A 198 2.90 1.86 -20.59
N ASP A 199 1.81 1.99 -21.33
CA ASP A 199 1.17 3.28 -21.63
C ASP A 199 0.38 3.82 -20.43
N ALA A 200 0.24 5.14 -20.38
CA ALA A 200 -0.61 5.85 -19.42
C ALA A 200 -1.74 6.60 -20.15
N GLY A 201 -2.97 6.43 -19.65
CA GLY A 201 -4.15 7.11 -20.20
C GLY A 201 -4.19 8.62 -19.95
N ILE A 202 -5.30 9.24 -20.33
CA ILE A 202 -5.52 10.69 -20.20
C ILE A 202 -5.45 11.18 -18.74
N ASN A 203 -5.04 12.43 -18.57
CA ASN A 203 -4.99 13.16 -17.31
C ASN A 203 -4.13 12.47 -16.24
N LEU A 204 -2.96 11.95 -16.65
CA LEU A 204 -1.98 11.37 -15.74
C LEU A 204 -1.48 12.43 -14.74
N GLY A 205 -1.51 12.11 -13.45
CA GLY A 205 -1.04 12.99 -12.37
C GLY A 205 -1.92 14.22 -12.14
N ASP A 206 -3.19 14.19 -12.59
CA ASP A 206 -4.07 15.34 -12.43
C ASP A 206 -4.22 15.76 -10.97
N SER A 207 -4.05 17.06 -10.71
CA SER A 207 -4.12 17.65 -9.36
C SER A 207 -3.14 17.04 -8.37
N MET A 208 -1.98 16.55 -8.82
CA MET A 208 -0.95 16.03 -7.93
C MET A 208 -0.28 17.14 -7.11
N TYR A 209 -0.09 16.91 -5.81
CA TYR A 209 0.58 17.83 -4.89
C TYR A 209 2.07 17.55 -4.78
N ASP A 210 2.46 16.27 -4.74
CA ASP A 210 3.86 15.81 -4.69
C ASP A 210 3.94 14.35 -5.16
N GLY A 211 5.15 13.79 -5.20
CA GLY A 211 5.42 12.43 -5.65
C GLY A 211 6.02 12.36 -7.05
N THR A 212 6.25 11.15 -7.54
CA THR A 212 6.89 10.92 -8.84
C THR A 212 6.24 9.77 -9.57
N ILE A 213 5.90 9.98 -10.84
CA ILE A 213 5.35 8.97 -11.74
C ILE A 213 6.37 8.71 -12.85
N TYR A 214 6.75 7.46 -13.05
CA TYR A 214 7.61 7.01 -14.14
C TYR A 214 6.78 6.23 -15.17
N VAL A 215 6.95 6.52 -16.45
CA VAL A 215 6.20 5.88 -17.54
C VAL A 215 7.13 5.38 -18.64
N GLY A 216 7.01 4.10 -18.99
CA GLY A 216 7.81 3.44 -20.02
C GLY A 216 7.21 3.48 -21.42
N GLY A 217 5.89 3.64 -21.53
CA GLY A 217 5.16 3.76 -22.80
C GLY A 217 4.72 5.18 -23.12
N LYS A 218 3.70 5.32 -23.97
CA LYS A 218 3.11 6.61 -24.33
C LYS A 218 2.28 7.17 -23.17
N ILE A 219 2.41 8.47 -22.90
CA ILE A 219 1.46 9.22 -22.06
C ILE A 219 0.46 9.91 -23.00
N ASP A 220 -0.84 9.66 -22.80
CA ASP A 220 -1.87 10.25 -23.67
C ASP A 220 -2.06 11.74 -23.40
N SER A 221 -2.27 12.12 -22.14
CA SER A 221 -2.21 13.51 -21.69
C SER A 221 -1.81 13.61 -20.22
N LEU A 222 -1.15 14.70 -19.86
CA LEU A 222 -0.91 15.08 -18.48
C LEU A 222 -2.13 15.81 -17.92
N GLY A 223 -2.38 15.59 -16.63
CA GLY A 223 -3.39 16.34 -15.90
C GLY A 223 -2.91 17.73 -15.49
N VAL A 224 -3.80 18.50 -14.86
CA VAL A 224 -3.47 19.80 -14.30
C VAL A 224 -2.36 19.65 -13.27
N ASP A 225 -1.35 20.51 -13.39
CA ASP A 225 -0.18 20.58 -12.52
C ASP A 225 0.80 19.40 -12.62
N ALA A 226 0.59 18.42 -13.50
CA ALA A 226 1.59 17.42 -13.81
C ALA A 226 2.58 17.94 -14.87
N VAL A 227 3.88 17.86 -14.60
CA VAL A 227 4.93 18.34 -15.52
C VAL A 227 6.05 17.31 -15.71
N PRO A 228 6.66 17.24 -16.90
CA PRO A 228 7.85 16.43 -17.12
C PRO A 228 9.05 16.90 -16.29
N ALA A 229 9.91 15.97 -15.91
CA ALA A 229 11.20 16.23 -15.27
C ALA A 229 12.25 15.21 -15.74
N GLU A 230 13.53 15.52 -15.51
CA GLU A 230 14.64 14.64 -15.85
C GLU A 230 14.85 13.55 -14.80
N ILE A 231 15.21 12.35 -15.27
CA ILE A 231 15.64 11.24 -14.44
C ILE A 231 17.11 11.40 -14.08
N THR A 232 17.43 11.30 -12.80
CA THR A 232 18.80 11.26 -12.31
C THR A 232 19.37 9.84 -12.31
N ASP A 233 20.69 9.71 -12.30
CA ASP A 233 21.36 8.39 -12.24
C ASP A 233 20.96 7.60 -10.98
N LEU A 234 20.82 8.28 -9.83
CA LEU A 234 20.36 7.67 -8.58
C LEU A 234 18.95 7.11 -8.69
N GLU A 235 18.05 7.82 -9.40
CA GLU A 235 16.70 7.36 -9.64
C GLU A 235 16.68 6.17 -10.59
N ALA A 236 17.50 6.19 -11.65
CA ALA A 236 17.62 5.07 -12.57
C ALA A 236 18.12 3.79 -11.87
N ASP A 237 19.16 3.91 -11.04
CA ASP A 237 19.68 2.78 -10.26
C ASP A 237 18.68 2.27 -9.22
N TRP A 238 17.89 3.17 -8.62
CA TRP A 238 16.81 2.78 -7.73
C TRP A 238 15.68 2.06 -8.47
N LEU A 239 15.29 2.55 -9.66
CA LEU A 239 14.26 1.95 -10.51
C LEU A 239 14.64 0.53 -10.92
N GLU A 240 15.86 0.31 -11.41
CA GLU A 240 16.33 -1.02 -11.83
C GLU A 240 16.30 -2.02 -10.66
N ARG A 241 16.84 -1.62 -9.48
CA ARG A 241 16.79 -2.46 -8.28
C ARG A 241 15.36 -2.75 -7.85
N LYS A 242 14.50 -1.73 -7.79
CA LYS A 242 13.10 -1.86 -7.37
C LYS A 242 12.31 -2.78 -8.29
N LEU A 243 12.48 -2.65 -9.61
CA LEU A 243 11.84 -3.51 -10.60
C LEU A 243 12.35 -4.95 -10.53
N SER A 244 13.67 -5.13 -10.41
CA SER A 244 14.29 -6.46 -10.34
C SER A 244 13.82 -7.29 -9.14
N ALA A 245 13.55 -6.64 -8.00
CA ALA A 245 13.00 -7.28 -6.80
C ALA A 245 11.64 -7.95 -7.05
N HIS A 246 10.89 -7.48 -8.04
CA HIS A 246 9.58 -8.01 -8.43
C HIS A 246 9.60 -8.78 -9.76
N GLY A 247 10.80 -9.08 -10.29
CA GLY A 247 10.98 -9.79 -11.56
C GLY A 247 10.58 -8.97 -12.79
N LEU A 248 10.58 -7.63 -12.68
CA LEU A 248 10.23 -6.69 -13.74
C LEU A 248 11.48 -5.96 -14.23
N LYS A 249 11.39 -5.33 -15.41
CA LYS A 249 12.46 -4.52 -16.01
C LYS A 249 11.88 -3.30 -16.71
N ALA A 250 12.59 -2.18 -16.66
CA ALA A 250 12.20 -0.98 -17.38
C ALA A 250 12.29 -1.23 -18.90
N PRO A 251 11.25 -0.90 -19.69
CA PRO A 251 11.37 -0.94 -21.14
C PRO A 251 12.47 0.01 -21.59
N ASN A 252 13.41 -0.50 -22.39
CA ASN A 252 14.56 0.26 -22.89
C ASN A 252 15.48 0.85 -21.78
N GLY A 253 15.40 0.36 -20.54
CA GLY A 253 16.26 0.77 -19.42
C GLY A 253 15.72 1.99 -18.64
N ALA A 254 15.98 2.02 -17.33
CA ALA A 254 15.35 2.97 -16.41
C ALA A 254 15.62 4.46 -16.72
N LYS A 255 16.77 4.79 -17.31
CA LYS A 255 17.09 6.17 -17.73
C LYS A 255 16.18 6.71 -18.84
N ASN A 256 15.55 5.82 -19.61
CA ASN A 256 14.71 6.17 -20.74
C ASN A 256 13.21 6.24 -20.39
N LEU A 257 12.86 6.04 -19.11
CA LEU A 257 11.49 6.28 -18.66
C LEU A 257 11.20 7.79 -18.69
N GLN A 258 9.95 8.14 -18.94
CA GLN A 258 9.47 9.50 -18.73
C GLN A 258 9.18 9.70 -17.25
N LYS A 259 9.66 10.80 -16.66
CA LYS A 259 9.38 11.16 -15.27
C LYS A 259 8.45 12.36 -15.22
N ILE A 260 7.39 12.22 -14.44
CA ILE A 260 6.37 13.24 -14.20
C ILE A 260 6.35 13.57 -12.71
N VAL A 261 6.29 14.86 -12.39
CA VAL A 261 6.27 15.40 -11.02
C VAL A 261 5.23 16.52 -10.90
N ALA A 262 4.95 16.96 -9.68
CA ALA A 262 4.09 18.11 -9.43
C ALA A 262 4.77 19.41 -9.89
N GLY A 263 4.02 20.21 -10.65
CA GLY A 263 4.36 21.56 -11.10
C GLY A 263 4.18 22.62 -10.00
N LYS A 264 3.55 22.24 -8.88
CA LYS A 264 3.37 23.04 -7.67
C LYS A 264 2.57 24.32 -7.87
N LYS A 265 1.74 24.39 -8.92
CA LYS A 265 0.83 25.52 -9.18
C LYS A 265 -0.39 25.51 -8.25
N LEU A 266 -0.79 24.33 -7.76
CA LEU A 266 -1.94 24.16 -6.86
C LEU A 266 -1.57 24.29 -5.37
N TRP A 267 -0.32 24.66 -5.08
CA TRP A 267 0.18 24.88 -3.73
C TRP A 267 -0.35 26.22 -3.20
N ASN A 268 -1.58 26.21 -2.71
CA ASN A 268 -2.19 27.36 -2.03
C ASN A 268 -1.74 27.39 -0.56
N TYR A 269 -0.46 27.65 -0.33
CA TYR A 269 -0.02 28.03 1.02
C TYR A 269 -0.47 29.46 1.29
N ASP A 270 -1.03 29.68 2.46
CA ASP A 270 -1.25 31.04 2.92
C ASP A 270 0.11 31.69 3.11
N ASN A 271 0.34 32.82 2.45
CA ASN A 271 1.58 33.58 2.62
C ASN A 271 1.66 34.24 4.00
N LEU A 272 0.54 34.24 4.75
CA LEU A 272 0.45 34.80 6.09
C LEU A 272 0.67 33.71 7.15
N GLU A 273 1.63 33.96 8.03
CA GLU A 273 1.79 33.20 9.25
C GLU A 273 0.50 33.28 10.10
N PRO A 274 0.19 32.29 10.95
CA PRO A 274 -1.00 32.33 11.80
C PRO A 274 -1.15 33.62 12.62
N THR A 275 -0.03 34.26 13.00
CA THR A 275 0.01 35.55 13.71
C THR A 275 -0.34 36.76 12.83
N GLU A 276 -0.24 36.63 11.52
CA GLU A 276 -0.54 37.67 10.53
C GLU A 276 -1.99 37.61 10.03
N LYS A 277 -2.70 36.51 10.34
CA LYS A 277 -4.13 36.38 10.01
C LYS A 277 -4.96 37.24 10.96
N LYS A 278 -5.65 38.24 10.40
CA LYS A 278 -6.69 38.96 11.14
C LYS A 278 -7.81 37.99 11.46
N ILE A 279 -8.07 37.78 12.75
CA ILE A 279 -9.23 37.03 13.22
C ILE A 279 -10.46 37.83 12.79
N VAL A 280 -11.19 37.32 11.80
CA VAL A 280 -12.53 37.82 11.48
C VAL A 280 -13.47 37.16 12.48
N LEU A 281 -13.86 37.92 13.51
CA LEU A 281 -14.91 37.54 14.47
C LEU A 281 -16.29 37.68 13.83
#